data_AF-A0A182E2X0-F1
#
_entry.id   AF-A0A182E2X0-F1
#
_cell.length_a   1.000
_cell.length_b   1.000
_cell.length_c   1.000
_cell.angle_alpha   90.00
_cell.angle_beta   90.00
_cell.angle_gamma   90.00
#
_symmetry.space_group_name_H-M   'P 1'
#
loop_
_entity.id
_entity.type
_entity.pdbx_description
1 polymer ?
#
loop_
_entity_poly.entity_id
_entity_poly.type
_entity_poly.pdbx_seq_one_letter_code
_entity_poly.pdbx_strand_id
1 'polypeptide(L)'
;MNYPLEMDTVDKEVFECKIDMTFMGRGCQKYTKCLAWSKAINVVAFASAGDICFVIPKQNNRCIAIANAVNAHNFPITCLRFVSWYHYNDFDLDYLITGATDGTVHLWAVRLSSRTVVAKLISKIGNAAGRPVNCCAGAVFSKEKNDIIVTIYAISDGSLVAEQNIVDRISLERIEKQSYEKIRFQPAFIVSAAVYIMSSDNILFILGTTSNNVEVICAKFAFISSQLRKTVTLQGHTDWICSIDIRDEFFTYENDIWVASGGQESIRIWRFDLLQGDVRRTNNDAQLKAQFMLFNEETKEVTNTVHITLQGILNAHEDWIYSVEWHSTK
;
A
#
# COMPACT_ATOMS: atom_id res chain seq x y z
N MET A 1 -76.33 -21.95 -15.67
CA MET A 1 -75.78 -21.49 -16.96
C MET A 1 -74.27 -21.49 -16.83
N ASN A 2 -73.62 -22.41 -17.55
CA ASN A 2 -72.17 -22.47 -17.74
C ASN A 2 -71.75 -21.38 -18.72
N TYR A 3 -70.76 -20.55 -18.35
CA TYR A 3 -69.77 -19.95 -19.26
C TYR A 3 -68.54 -19.50 -18.41
N PRO A 4 -67.36 -20.12 -18.59
CA PRO A 4 -66.06 -19.51 -18.27
C PRO A 4 -65.45 -18.86 -19.53
N LEU A 5 -64.27 -18.22 -19.39
CA LEU A 5 -63.38 -17.56 -20.38
C LEU A 5 -63.40 -16.02 -20.23
N GLU A 6 -62.31 -15.28 -20.07
CA GLU A 6 -60.90 -15.50 -20.43
C GLU A 6 -59.99 -14.70 -19.45
N MET A 7 -58.89 -15.32 -19.01
CA MET A 7 -57.74 -14.61 -18.45
C MET A 7 -56.83 -14.25 -19.64
N ASP A 8 -56.69 -12.97 -19.94
CA ASP A 8 -55.63 -12.47 -20.82
C ASP A 8 -54.27 -12.57 -20.10
N THR A 9 -53.67 -13.76 -20.13
CA THR A 9 -52.22 -13.91 -19.92
C THR A 9 -51.52 -13.52 -21.21
N VAL A 10 -51.18 -12.23 -21.32
CA VAL A 10 -50.19 -11.78 -22.28
C VAL A 10 -48.84 -12.26 -21.78
N ASP A 11 -48.44 -13.46 -22.22
CA ASP A 11 -47.09 -13.98 -22.11
C ASP A 11 -46.16 -13.08 -22.96
N LYS A 12 -45.63 -12.03 -22.34
CA LYS A 12 -44.43 -11.37 -22.84
C LYS A 12 -43.24 -12.26 -22.49
N GLU A 13 -42.92 -13.19 -23.37
CA GLU A 13 -41.59 -13.81 -23.40
C GLU A 13 -40.56 -12.71 -23.65
N VAL A 14 -39.96 -12.21 -22.57
CA VAL A 14 -38.78 -11.36 -22.64
C VAL A 14 -37.62 -12.28 -22.99
N PHE A 15 -37.23 -12.31 -24.27
CA PHE A 15 -35.99 -12.96 -24.68
C PHE A 15 -34.82 -12.24 -24.03
N GLU A 16 -34.24 -12.85 -23.00
CA GLU A 16 -33.06 -12.34 -22.32
C GLU A 16 -31.84 -12.58 -23.23
N CYS A 17 -31.43 -11.56 -23.99
CA CYS A 17 -30.23 -11.61 -24.82
C CYS A 17 -29.01 -11.60 -23.90
N LYS A 18 -28.37 -12.77 -23.74
CA LYS A 18 -27.13 -12.88 -22.96
C LYS A 18 -25.96 -12.34 -23.78
N ILE A 19 -25.46 -11.18 -23.37
CA ILE A 19 -24.26 -10.57 -23.94
C ILE A 19 -23.05 -11.06 -23.14
N ASP A 20 -22.19 -11.86 -23.77
CA ASP A 20 -20.93 -12.32 -23.17
C ASP A 20 -19.74 -11.56 -23.77
N MET A 21 -18.83 -11.09 -22.91
CA MET A 21 -17.61 -10.41 -23.33
C MET A 21 -16.58 -11.42 -23.81
N THR A 22 -16.17 -11.34 -25.08
CA THR A 22 -15.21 -12.28 -25.69
C THR A 22 -13.76 -11.86 -25.54
N PHE A 23 -13.49 -10.55 -25.53
CA PHE A 23 -12.14 -10.00 -25.43
C PHE A 23 -12.15 -8.62 -24.76
N MET A 24 -11.12 -8.36 -23.94
CA MET A 24 -10.85 -7.04 -23.39
C MET A 24 -9.38 -6.68 -23.63
N GLY A 25 -9.14 -5.60 -24.37
CA GLY A 25 -7.83 -5.00 -24.56
C GLY A 25 -7.73 -3.69 -23.78
N ARG A 26 -6.72 -3.55 -22.93
CA ARG A 26 -6.45 -2.32 -22.15
C ARG A 26 -4.96 -2.05 -22.13
N GLY A 27 -4.58 -0.77 -22.26
CA GLY A 27 -3.18 -0.34 -22.18
C GLY A 27 -2.81 -0.03 -20.74
N CYS A 28 -1.62 -0.45 -20.30
CA CYS A 28 -1.08 -0.03 -19.01
C CYS A 28 -0.64 1.44 -19.08
N GLN A 29 -0.97 2.19 -18.03
CA GLN A 29 -0.53 3.55 -17.86
C GLN A 29 0.99 3.67 -17.77
N LYS A 30 1.56 4.72 -18.37
CA LYS A 30 3.01 4.95 -18.45
C LYS A 30 3.60 5.62 -17.19
N TYR A 31 3.17 5.19 -16.01
CA TYR A 31 3.76 5.58 -14.74
C TYR A 31 4.32 4.35 -14.03
N THR A 32 5.42 4.53 -13.30
CA THR A 32 6.19 3.44 -12.68
C THR A 32 5.44 2.74 -11.53
N LYS A 33 4.40 3.37 -10.98
CA LYS A 33 3.61 2.87 -9.85
C LYS A 33 2.18 2.49 -10.23
N CYS A 34 1.96 2.17 -11.51
CA CYS A 34 0.63 1.83 -12.04
C CYS A 34 0.41 0.32 -12.23
N LEU A 35 1.26 -0.51 -11.63
CA LEU A 35 1.11 -1.96 -11.58
C LEU A 35 1.47 -2.44 -10.17
N ALA A 36 0.67 -3.34 -9.61
CA ALA A 36 0.95 -3.99 -8.33
C ALA A 36 0.41 -5.41 -8.32
N TRP A 37 1.03 -6.27 -7.52
CA TRP A 37 0.60 -7.65 -7.33
C TRP A 37 0.25 -7.88 -5.86
N SER A 38 -1.00 -8.24 -5.61
CA SER A 38 -1.37 -8.79 -4.31
C SER A 38 -0.83 -10.21 -4.21
N LYS A 39 0.12 -10.41 -3.30
CA LYS A 39 0.64 -11.73 -2.93
C LYS A 39 -0.37 -12.51 -2.08
N ALA A 40 -1.26 -11.81 -1.35
CA ALA A 40 -2.26 -12.42 -0.48
C ALA A 40 -3.33 -13.18 -1.27
N ILE A 41 -3.89 -12.54 -2.32
CA ILE A 41 -4.95 -13.14 -3.15
C ILE A 41 -4.46 -13.58 -4.54
N ASN A 42 -3.17 -13.42 -4.82
CA ASN A 42 -2.58 -13.70 -6.13
C ASN A 42 -3.32 -13.01 -7.29
N VAL A 43 -3.51 -11.68 -7.19
CA VAL A 43 -4.15 -10.86 -8.22
C VAL A 43 -3.22 -9.71 -8.60
N VAL A 44 -2.98 -9.54 -9.89
CA VAL A 44 -2.26 -8.38 -10.43
C VAL A 44 -3.28 -7.31 -10.80
N ALA A 45 -3.04 -6.08 -10.36
CA ALA A 45 -3.80 -4.90 -10.73
C ALA A 45 -2.90 -3.95 -11.52
N PHE A 46 -3.42 -3.39 -12.62
CA PHE A 46 -2.75 -2.31 -13.34
C PHE A 46 -3.73 -1.21 -13.73
N ALA A 47 -3.23 0.03 -13.82
CA ALA A 47 -4.03 1.16 -14.24
C ALA A 47 -4.11 1.27 -15.76
N SER A 48 -5.30 1.56 -16.27
CA SER A 48 -5.55 1.95 -17.66
C SER A 48 -6.35 3.25 -17.66
N ALA A 49 -5.66 4.39 -17.83
CA ALA A 49 -6.23 5.71 -17.59
C ALA A 49 -6.84 5.81 -16.18
N GLY A 50 -8.15 6.08 -16.04
CA GLY A 50 -8.85 6.13 -14.75
C GLY A 50 -9.40 4.78 -14.26
N ASP A 51 -9.18 3.70 -15.01
CA ASP A 51 -9.70 2.37 -14.70
C ASP A 51 -8.64 1.49 -14.03
N ILE A 52 -9.07 0.60 -13.14
CA ILE A 52 -8.24 -0.48 -12.59
C ILE A 52 -8.59 -1.77 -13.32
N CYS A 53 -7.58 -2.40 -13.92
CA CYS A 53 -7.71 -3.70 -14.57
C CYS A 53 -7.08 -4.78 -13.69
N PHE A 54 -7.78 -5.91 -13.54
CA PHE A 54 -7.35 -7.04 -12.72
C PHE A 54 -7.05 -8.26 -13.58
N VAL A 55 -5.98 -8.95 -13.24
CA VAL A 55 -5.48 -10.14 -13.93
C VAL A 55 -5.15 -11.20 -12.88
N ILE A 56 -5.57 -12.44 -13.11
CA ILE A 56 -5.22 -13.58 -12.25
C ILE A 56 -4.05 -14.33 -12.90
N PRO A 57 -2.83 -14.27 -12.34
CA PRO A 57 -1.66 -14.97 -12.87
C PRO A 57 -1.93 -16.48 -13.02
N LYS A 58 -1.52 -17.06 -14.15
CA LYS A 58 -1.54 -18.50 -14.38
C LYS A 58 -0.10 -19.00 -14.50
N GLN A 59 0.20 -20.15 -13.88
CA GLN A 59 1.55 -20.72 -13.84
C GLN A 59 2.12 -21.13 -15.22
N ASN A 60 1.31 -21.23 -16.27
CA ASN A 60 1.69 -21.94 -17.50
C ASN A 60 2.11 -21.04 -18.68
N ASN A 61 2.66 -19.83 -18.44
CA ASN A 61 3.12 -18.89 -19.50
C ASN A 61 2.09 -18.59 -20.62
N ARG A 62 0.79 -18.78 -20.35
CA ARG A 62 -0.27 -18.47 -21.32
C ARG A 62 -0.66 -17.00 -21.22
N CYS A 63 -1.05 -16.42 -22.35
CA CYS A 63 -1.65 -15.08 -22.38
C CYS A 63 -2.86 -15.06 -21.43
N ILE A 64 -2.86 -14.10 -20.49
CA ILE A 64 -3.86 -14.02 -19.43
C ILE A 64 -4.85 -12.93 -19.81
N ALA A 65 -6.13 -13.27 -19.87
CA ALA A 65 -7.19 -12.30 -20.08
C ALA A 65 -7.36 -11.40 -18.85
N ILE A 66 -7.76 -10.16 -19.08
CA ILE A 66 -8.22 -9.26 -18.01
C ILE A 66 -9.47 -9.89 -17.41
N ALA A 67 -9.42 -10.19 -16.11
CA ALA A 67 -10.50 -10.85 -15.38
C ALA A 67 -11.63 -9.88 -15.05
N ASN A 68 -11.29 -8.63 -14.74
CA ASN A 68 -12.24 -7.56 -14.45
C ASN A 68 -11.60 -6.20 -14.71
N ALA A 69 -12.39 -5.19 -15.05
CA ALA A 69 -11.97 -3.80 -15.09
C ALA A 69 -13.06 -2.92 -14.45
N VAL A 70 -12.65 -2.03 -13.55
CA VAL A 70 -13.56 -1.12 -12.85
C VAL A 70 -13.12 0.31 -13.08
N ASN A 71 -14.09 1.21 -13.29
CA ASN A 71 -13.80 2.64 -13.29
C ASN A 71 -13.52 3.08 -11.85
N ALA A 72 -12.31 3.59 -11.61
CA ALA A 72 -11.90 4.01 -10.28
C ALA A 72 -11.87 5.52 -10.13
N HIS A 73 -11.49 6.24 -11.19
CA HIS A 73 -11.30 7.68 -11.21
C HIS A 73 -11.78 8.26 -12.54
N ASN A 74 -12.21 9.52 -12.51
CA ASN A 74 -12.52 10.28 -13.72
C ASN A 74 -11.25 10.81 -14.41
N PHE A 75 -10.12 10.80 -13.69
CA PHE A 75 -8.83 11.26 -14.14
C PHE A 75 -7.82 10.10 -14.14
N PRO A 76 -6.73 10.19 -14.92
CA PRO A 76 -5.74 9.12 -14.96
C PRO A 76 -5.16 8.79 -13.59
N ILE A 77 -5.08 7.49 -13.28
CA ILE A 77 -4.39 6.98 -12.10
C ILE A 77 -2.89 7.20 -12.27
N THR A 78 -2.23 7.70 -11.22
CA THR A 78 -0.79 7.96 -11.16
C THR A 78 -0.07 6.92 -10.32
N CYS A 79 -0.75 6.35 -9.32
CA CYS A 79 -0.20 5.30 -8.47
C CYS A 79 -1.28 4.36 -7.96
N LEU A 80 -0.95 3.09 -7.80
CA LEU A 80 -1.73 2.10 -7.07
C LEU A 80 -0.80 1.19 -6.26
N ARG A 81 -1.25 0.75 -5.09
CA ARG A 81 -0.48 -0.17 -4.23
C ARG A 81 -1.41 -1.00 -3.36
N PHE A 82 -1.21 -2.32 -3.34
CA PHE A 82 -1.83 -3.20 -2.36
C PHE A 82 -1.21 -2.97 -0.98
N VAL A 83 -2.00 -3.17 0.08
CA VAL A 83 -1.52 -2.98 1.44
C VAL A 83 -0.63 -4.14 1.90
N SER A 84 0.35 -3.84 2.74
CA SER A 84 1.14 -4.86 3.43
C SER A 84 0.38 -5.37 4.65
N TRP A 85 0.32 -6.69 4.82
CA TRP A 85 -0.37 -7.29 5.96
C TRP A 85 0.59 -7.47 7.12
N TYR A 86 0.17 -7.06 8.33
CA TYR A 86 0.93 -7.33 9.55
C TYR A 86 1.08 -8.83 9.81
N HIS A 87 0.02 -9.61 9.52
CA HIS A 87 0.01 -11.07 9.61
C HIS A 87 -0.63 -11.68 8.37
N TYR A 88 -0.27 -12.94 8.08
CA TYR A 88 -0.84 -13.67 6.94
C TYR A 88 -2.36 -13.63 6.96
N ASN A 89 -2.91 -13.44 5.77
CA ASN A 89 -4.32 -13.30 5.52
C ASN A 89 -4.78 -14.43 4.60
N ASP A 90 -5.79 -15.16 5.06
CA ASP A 90 -6.42 -16.28 4.36
C ASP A 90 -7.91 -16.00 4.05
N PHE A 91 -8.29 -14.72 3.94
CA PHE A 91 -9.68 -14.28 3.74
C PHE A 91 -10.05 -14.05 2.26
N ASP A 92 -9.19 -14.46 1.32
CA ASP A 92 -9.34 -14.19 -0.12
C ASP A 92 -9.59 -12.70 -0.44
N LEU A 93 -9.15 -11.80 0.44
CA LEU A 93 -9.42 -10.37 0.41
C LEU A 93 -8.10 -9.61 0.49
N ASP A 94 -7.95 -8.53 -0.28
CA ASP A 94 -6.88 -7.57 -0.07
C ASP A 94 -7.40 -6.13 -0.25
N TYR A 95 -6.63 -5.16 0.20
CA TYR A 95 -6.97 -3.75 0.06
C TYR A 95 -6.03 -3.07 -0.93
N LEU A 96 -6.62 -2.30 -1.83
CA LEU A 96 -5.91 -1.56 -2.88
C LEU A 96 -6.12 -0.06 -2.70
N ILE A 97 -5.03 0.68 -2.67
CA ILE A 97 -5.04 2.15 -2.66
C ILE A 97 -4.78 2.61 -4.08
N THR A 98 -5.54 3.60 -4.56
CA THR A 98 -5.31 4.24 -5.86
C THR A 98 -5.32 5.76 -5.74
N GLY A 99 -4.38 6.42 -6.39
CA GLY A 99 -4.28 7.88 -6.48
C GLY A 99 -4.27 8.35 -7.93
N ALA A 100 -4.86 9.52 -8.19
CA ALA A 100 -5.04 10.07 -9.53
C ALA A 100 -4.41 11.47 -9.71
N THR A 101 -4.38 11.95 -10.96
CA THR A 101 -3.80 13.25 -11.32
C THR A 101 -4.58 14.44 -10.76
N ASP A 102 -5.87 14.29 -10.47
CA ASP A 102 -6.70 15.32 -9.81
C ASP A 102 -6.54 15.33 -8.29
N GLY A 103 -5.67 14.48 -7.75
CA GLY A 103 -5.38 14.40 -6.33
C GLY A 103 -6.38 13.60 -5.52
N THR A 104 -7.33 12.92 -6.17
CA THR A 104 -8.23 12.01 -5.48
C THR A 104 -7.51 10.71 -5.13
N VAL A 105 -7.84 10.17 -3.95
CA VAL A 105 -7.29 8.90 -3.45
C VAL A 105 -8.44 8.03 -2.96
N HIS A 106 -8.49 6.79 -3.44
CA HIS A 106 -9.54 5.82 -3.15
C HIS A 106 -8.96 4.58 -2.48
N LEU A 107 -9.74 4.00 -1.56
CA LEU A 107 -9.47 2.71 -0.90
C LEU A 107 -10.49 1.68 -1.38
N TRP A 108 -9.99 0.54 -1.84
CA TRP A 108 -10.78 -0.55 -2.44
C TRP A 108 -10.59 -1.84 -1.66
N ALA A 109 -11.66 -2.63 -1.55
CA ALA A 109 -11.58 -4.05 -1.21
C ALA A 109 -11.54 -4.85 -2.52
N VAL A 110 -10.57 -5.74 -2.66
CA VAL A 110 -10.44 -6.66 -3.79
C VAL A 110 -10.56 -8.07 -3.25
N ARG A 111 -11.59 -8.80 -3.66
CA ARG A 111 -11.83 -10.18 -3.24
C ARG A 111 -11.69 -11.12 -4.44
N LEU A 112 -11.03 -12.25 -4.24
CA LEU A 112 -10.97 -13.33 -5.22
C LEU A 112 -11.92 -14.45 -4.79
N SER A 113 -13.03 -14.65 -5.49
CA SER A 113 -13.93 -15.77 -5.23
C SER A 113 -14.07 -16.65 -6.46
N SER A 114 -13.70 -17.93 -6.35
CA SER A 114 -13.88 -18.92 -7.43
C SER A 114 -13.35 -18.46 -8.80
N ARG A 115 -12.19 -17.79 -8.83
CA ARG A 115 -11.54 -17.18 -10.02
C ARG A 115 -12.20 -15.91 -10.57
N THR A 116 -13.13 -15.32 -9.83
CA THR A 116 -13.71 -14.02 -10.15
C THR A 116 -13.10 -12.98 -9.22
N VAL A 117 -12.55 -11.92 -9.80
CA VAL A 117 -12.06 -10.76 -9.04
C VAL A 117 -13.20 -9.76 -8.90
N VAL A 118 -13.57 -9.46 -7.66
CA VAL A 118 -14.56 -8.42 -7.34
C VAL A 118 -13.85 -7.29 -6.62
N ALA A 119 -14.00 -6.07 -7.13
CA ALA A 119 -13.48 -4.87 -6.50
C ALA A 119 -14.64 -3.98 -6.04
N LYS A 120 -14.64 -3.61 -4.75
CA LYS A 120 -15.63 -2.70 -4.15
C LYS A 120 -14.90 -1.45 -3.65
N LEU A 121 -15.39 -0.28 -4.02
CA LEU A 121 -14.93 0.98 -3.44
C LEU A 121 -15.38 1.04 -1.99
N ILE A 122 -14.44 1.11 -1.05
CA ILE A 122 -14.73 1.27 0.38
C ILE A 122 -14.92 2.75 0.69
N SER A 123 -13.97 3.58 0.25
CA SER A 123 -14.04 5.01 0.54
C SER A 123 -13.16 5.87 -0.34
N LYS A 124 -13.55 7.14 -0.48
CA LYS A 124 -12.71 8.20 -1.01
C LYS A 124 -11.94 8.79 0.15
N ILE A 125 -10.68 8.42 0.27
CA ILE A 125 -9.87 8.70 1.46
C ILE A 125 -9.23 10.09 1.37
N GLY A 126 -8.79 10.53 0.19
CA GLY A 126 -8.09 11.82 0.02
C GLY A 126 -8.57 12.66 -1.16
N ASN A 127 -8.42 13.98 -1.03
CA ASN A 127 -8.49 14.95 -2.14
C ASN A 127 -7.44 16.04 -1.93
N ALA A 128 -6.45 16.11 -2.83
CA ALA A 128 -5.34 17.05 -2.77
C ALA A 128 -5.60 18.38 -3.52
N ALA A 129 -6.86 18.77 -3.68
CA ALA A 129 -7.30 20.00 -4.35
C ALA A 129 -6.73 20.14 -5.77
N GLY A 130 -6.84 19.08 -6.58
CA GLY A 130 -6.40 19.08 -7.98
C GLY A 130 -4.91 18.78 -8.17
N ARG A 131 -4.13 18.54 -7.10
CA ARG A 131 -2.70 18.22 -7.20
C ARG A 131 -2.47 16.71 -7.36
N PRO A 132 -1.66 16.26 -8.34
CA PRO A 132 -1.39 14.84 -8.53
C PRO A 132 -0.85 14.14 -7.28
N VAL A 133 -1.26 12.88 -7.11
CA VAL A 133 -0.70 11.99 -6.09
C VAL A 133 0.55 11.31 -6.67
N ASN A 134 1.70 11.47 -6.00
CA ASN A 134 2.99 10.94 -6.49
C ASN A 134 3.13 9.45 -6.19
N CYS A 135 2.79 9.04 -4.98
CA CYS A 135 2.83 7.64 -4.55
C CYS A 135 1.86 7.41 -3.39
N CYS A 136 1.48 6.16 -3.19
CA CYS A 136 0.70 5.71 -2.05
C CYS A 136 1.27 4.40 -1.50
N ALA A 137 1.01 4.14 -0.23
CA ALA A 137 1.33 2.89 0.45
C ALA A 137 0.38 2.69 1.61
N GLY A 138 0.29 1.47 2.12
CA GLY A 138 -0.49 1.21 3.31
C GLY A 138 -0.17 -0.14 3.92
N ALA A 139 -0.63 -0.30 5.14
CA ALA A 139 -0.54 -1.54 5.87
C ALA A 139 -1.86 -1.82 6.58
N VAL A 140 -2.13 -3.10 6.86
CA VAL A 140 -3.35 -3.54 7.51
C VAL A 140 -3.05 -4.42 8.71
N PHE A 141 -3.77 -4.14 9.79
CA PHE A 141 -3.82 -4.94 11.00
C PHE A 141 -5.24 -5.48 11.18
N SER A 142 -5.37 -6.80 11.16
CA SER A 142 -6.65 -7.49 11.30
C SER A 142 -6.97 -7.72 12.77
N LYS A 143 -8.13 -7.25 13.23
CA LYS A 143 -8.64 -7.46 14.60
C LYS A 143 -10.07 -7.98 14.56
N GLU A 144 -10.26 -9.24 14.94
CA GLU A 144 -11.56 -9.92 14.94
C GLU A 144 -12.24 -9.83 13.56
N LYS A 145 -13.34 -9.09 13.46
CA LYS A 145 -14.10 -8.85 12.21
C LYS A 145 -13.71 -7.56 11.48
N ASN A 146 -12.86 -6.74 12.08
CA ASN A 146 -12.50 -5.42 11.57
C ASN A 146 -11.04 -5.41 11.10
N ASP A 147 -10.78 -4.69 10.02
CA ASP A 147 -9.45 -4.41 9.53
C ASP A 147 -9.12 -2.94 9.76
N ILE A 148 -8.00 -2.69 10.46
CA ILE A 148 -7.43 -1.37 10.69
C ILE A 148 -6.41 -1.14 9.58
N ILE A 149 -6.74 -0.28 8.62
CA ILE A 149 -5.94 0.01 7.45
C ILE A 149 -5.32 1.40 7.60
N VAL A 150 -4.00 1.45 7.69
CA VAL A 150 -3.23 2.68 7.71
C VAL A 150 -2.74 2.95 6.30
N THR A 151 -3.13 4.09 5.75
CA THR A 151 -2.81 4.51 4.38
C THR A 151 -2.02 5.79 4.40
N ILE A 152 -1.04 5.90 3.51
CA ILE A 152 -0.33 7.14 3.24
C ILE A 152 -0.34 7.46 1.75
N TYR A 153 -0.32 8.74 1.45
CA TYR A 153 -0.13 9.22 0.09
C TYR A 153 0.64 10.53 0.07
N ALA A 154 1.48 10.67 -0.94
CA ALA A 154 2.30 11.85 -1.17
C ALA A 154 1.68 12.73 -2.25
N ILE A 155 1.67 14.03 -1.99
CA ILE A 155 1.14 15.05 -2.91
C ILE A 155 2.32 15.76 -3.56
N SER A 156 2.14 16.20 -4.81
CA SER A 156 3.14 16.97 -5.57
C SER A 156 3.59 18.31 -4.94
N ASP A 157 2.99 18.76 -3.84
CA ASP A 157 3.42 19.94 -3.06
C ASP A 157 4.46 19.61 -1.96
N GLY A 158 4.89 18.35 -1.88
CA GLY A 158 5.83 17.84 -0.87
C GLY A 158 5.15 17.37 0.41
N SER A 159 3.82 17.33 0.44
CA SER A 159 3.09 16.87 1.61
C SER A 159 2.94 15.36 1.68
N LEU A 160 3.09 14.82 2.89
CA LEU A 160 2.64 13.49 3.27
C LEU A 160 1.30 13.61 4.00
N VAL A 161 0.32 12.83 3.58
CA VAL A 161 -0.92 12.64 4.32
C VAL A 161 -1.03 11.18 4.74
N ALA A 162 -1.38 10.95 5.99
CA ALA A 162 -1.65 9.62 6.53
C ALA A 162 -3.08 9.58 7.10
N GLU A 163 -3.75 8.45 6.89
CA GLU A 163 -5.11 8.20 7.38
C GLU A 163 -5.23 6.77 7.90
N GLN A 164 -6.01 6.60 8.95
CA GLN A 164 -6.40 5.31 9.49
C GLN A 164 -7.88 5.05 9.21
N ASN A 165 -8.17 3.84 8.75
CA ASN A 165 -9.50 3.40 8.35
C ASN A 165 -9.84 2.11 9.06
N ILE A 166 -10.95 2.09 9.78
CA ILE A 166 -11.50 0.84 10.31
C ILE A 166 -12.57 0.37 9.33
N VAL A 167 -12.41 -0.86 8.82
CA VAL A 167 -13.30 -1.45 7.82
C VAL A 167 -13.88 -2.74 8.36
N ASP A 168 -15.19 -2.94 8.24
CA ASP A 168 -15.82 -4.23 8.53
C ASP A 168 -15.50 -5.20 7.39
N ARG A 169 -14.88 -6.35 7.70
CA ARG A 169 -14.41 -7.32 6.70
C ARG A 169 -15.55 -8.01 5.94
N ILE A 170 -16.74 -8.07 6.54
CA ILE A 170 -17.89 -8.77 5.99
C ILE A 170 -18.67 -7.85 5.06
N SER A 171 -19.09 -6.69 5.56
CA SER A 171 -19.83 -5.70 4.75
C SER A 171 -18.93 -4.97 3.76
N LEU A 172 -17.62 -4.93 4.01
CA LEU A 172 -16.63 -4.16 3.24
C LEU A 172 -16.99 -2.67 3.22
N GLU A 173 -17.38 -2.15 4.39
CA GLU A 173 -17.75 -0.75 4.60
C GLU A 173 -16.83 -0.11 5.64
N ARG A 174 -16.53 1.17 5.44
CA ARG A 174 -15.74 1.97 6.38
C ARG A 174 -16.60 2.27 7.61
N ILE A 175 -16.16 1.80 8.77
CA ILE A 175 -16.77 2.11 10.06
C ILE A 175 -16.28 3.47 10.55
N GLU A 176 -14.96 3.69 10.51
CA GLU A 176 -14.34 4.90 11.07
C GLU A 176 -13.19 5.41 10.21
N LYS A 177 -13.01 6.73 10.21
CA LYS A 177 -11.88 7.43 9.61
C LYS A 177 -11.21 8.31 10.66
N GLN A 178 -9.89 8.21 10.78
CA GLN A 178 -9.07 9.13 11.54
C GLN A 178 -7.92 9.63 10.67
N SER A 179 -7.55 10.90 10.82
CA SER A 179 -6.46 11.52 10.07
C SER A 179 -5.31 11.85 11.01
N TYR A 180 -4.10 11.60 10.52
CA TYR A 180 -2.89 12.02 11.19
C TYR A 180 -2.54 13.48 10.84
N GLU A 181 -1.64 14.06 11.62
CA GLU A 181 -1.04 15.35 11.30
C GLU A 181 -0.29 15.31 9.97
N LYS A 182 -0.42 16.40 9.20
CA LYS A 182 0.19 16.52 7.87
C LYS A 182 1.64 16.99 7.99
N ILE A 183 2.58 16.26 7.38
CA ILE A 183 4.00 16.65 7.31
C ILE A 183 4.33 17.16 5.90
N ARG A 184 5.21 18.15 5.79
CA ARG A 184 5.77 18.63 4.52
C ARG A 184 7.28 18.43 4.47
N PHE A 185 7.77 17.97 3.31
CA PHE A 185 9.18 17.63 3.07
C PHE A 185 9.92 18.63 2.19
N GLN A 186 9.50 19.90 2.17
CA GLN A 186 10.11 20.91 1.29
C GLN A 186 11.59 21.17 1.63
N PRO A 187 12.47 21.36 0.62
CA PRO A 187 12.17 21.44 -0.83
C PRO A 187 12.06 20.07 -1.54
N ALA A 188 12.22 18.96 -0.83
CA ALA A 188 12.12 17.62 -1.38
C ALA A 188 10.67 17.17 -1.59
N PHE A 189 10.49 16.23 -2.52
CA PHE A 189 9.21 15.55 -2.74
C PHE A 189 9.35 14.08 -2.37
N ILE A 190 8.27 13.51 -1.86
CA ILE A 190 8.18 12.08 -1.61
C ILE A 190 7.79 11.41 -2.92
N VAL A 191 8.58 10.42 -3.33
CA VAL A 191 8.42 9.72 -4.61
C VAL A 191 8.28 8.21 -4.43
N SER A 192 8.58 7.68 -3.25
CA SER A 192 8.30 6.29 -2.88
C SER A 192 7.99 6.18 -1.39
N ALA A 193 7.24 5.16 -1.02
CA ALA A 193 6.77 5.00 0.34
C ALA A 193 6.45 3.54 0.65
N ALA A 194 6.70 3.11 1.88
CA ALA A 194 6.24 1.85 2.44
C ALA A 194 5.77 2.07 3.88
N VAL A 195 4.83 1.22 4.34
CA VAL A 195 4.24 1.29 5.68
C VAL A 195 4.41 -0.07 6.32
N TYR A 196 4.82 -0.08 7.58
CA TYR A 196 4.99 -1.29 8.36
C TYR A 196 4.38 -1.08 9.75
N ILE A 197 3.49 -2.00 10.15
CA ILE A 197 2.86 -2.02 11.47
C ILE A 197 3.67 -2.94 12.35
N MET A 198 3.95 -2.51 13.58
CA MET A 198 4.72 -3.27 14.57
C MET A 198 3.77 -3.87 15.61
N SER A 199 4.21 -4.95 16.29
CA SER A 199 3.45 -5.59 17.38
C SER A 199 3.10 -4.68 18.56
N SER A 200 3.81 -3.55 18.70
CA SER A 200 3.68 -2.58 19.80
C SER A 200 2.75 -1.39 19.50
N ASP A 201 1.81 -1.55 18.55
CA ASP A 201 0.94 -0.49 18.00
C ASP A 201 1.69 0.70 17.38
N ASN A 202 3.00 0.55 17.20
CA ASN A 202 3.83 1.51 16.48
C ASN A 202 3.74 1.25 14.98
N ILE A 203 3.84 2.30 14.20
CA ILE A 203 3.78 2.26 12.74
C ILE A 203 5.01 2.99 12.22
N LEU A 204 5.75 2.32 11.35
CA LEU A 204 6.87 2.90 10.63
C LEU A 204 6.42 3.28 9.22
N PHE A 205 6.69 4.52 8.85
CA PHE A 205 6.60 4.99 7.47
C PHE A 205 8.01 5.23 6.96
N ILE A 206 8.35 4.56 5.86
CA ILE A 206 9.66 4.66 5.24
C ILE A 206 9.47 5.31 3.87
N LEU A 207 10.09 6.47 3.68
CA LEU A 207 9.83 7.34 2.55
C LEU A 207 11.10 7.60 1.75
N GLY A 208 11.00 7.46 0.44
CA GLY A 208 12.03 7.85 -0.50
C GLY A 208 11.73 9.23 -1.05
N THR A 209 12.75 10.09 -1.02
CA THR A 209 12.64 11.49 -1.38
C THR A 209 13.47 11.83 -2.62
N THR A 210 13.23 13.00 -3.20
CA THR A 210 14.08 13.60 -4.24
C THR A 210 15.39 14.20 -3.70
N SER A 211 15.65 14.09 -2.39
CA SER A 211 16.86 14.64 -1.76
C SER A 211 17.77 13.54 -1.26
N ASN A 212 17.89 12.42 -1.98
CA ASN A 212 18.77 11.27 -1.71
C ASN A 212 18.74 10.64 -0.32
N ASN A 213 17.71 10.98 0.46
CA ASN A 213 17.56 10.54 1.84
C ASN A 213 16.34 9.65 2.00
N VAL A 214 16.52 8.53 2.71
CA VAL A 214 15.40 7.72 3.19
C VAL A 214 14.94 8.33 4.50
N GLU A 215 13.68 8.77 4.55
CA GLU A 215 13.10 9.37 5.74
C GLU A 215 12.27 8.34 6.49
N VAL A 216 12.53 8.20 7.79
CA VAL A 216 11.78 7.30 8.67
C VAL A 216 10.93 8.14 9.61
N ILE A 217 9.63 7.91 9.56
CA ILE A 217 8.64 8.53 10.44
C ILE A 217 8.01 7.43 11.28
N CYS A 218 7.78 7.70 12.55
CA CYS A 218 7.00 6.82 13.42
C CYS A 218 5.68 7.47 13.82
N ALA A 219 4.65 6.66 13.98
CA ALA A 219 3.41 7.02 14.66
C ALA A 219 2.88 5.85 15.49
N LYS A 220 1.79 6.10 16.21
CA LYS A 220 0.93 5.06 16.76
C LYS A 220 -0.33 4.93 15.90
N PHE A 221 -1.18 3.95 16.19
CA PHE A 221 -2.56 4.02 15.69
C PHE A 221 -3.21 5.36 16.10
N ALA A 222 -3.99 5.95 15.19
CA ALA A 222 -4.54 7.29 15.34
C ALA A 222 -5.51 7.44 16.51
N PHE A 223 -6.11 6.33 17.00
CA PHE A 223 -6.96 6.33 18.19
C PHE A 223 -6.15 6.45 19.48
N ILE A 224 -4.83 6.20 19.42
CA ILE A 224 -3.87 6.43 20.51
C ILE A 224 -3.25 7.82 20.35
N SER A 225 -2.69 8.11 19.17
CA SER A 225 -2.05 9.39 18.85
C SER A 225 -2.06 9.64 17.35
N SER A 226 -2.48 10.83 16.94
CA SER A 226 -2.49 11.29 15.55
C SER A 226 -1.18 11.97 15.12
N GLN A 227 -0.18 12.04 16.00
CA GLN A 227 1.09 12.69 15.70
C GLN A 227 1.97 11.81 14.80
N LEU A 228 2.51 12.42 13.75
CA LEU A 228 3.57 11.84 12.95
C LEU A 228 4.91 12.41 13.40
N ARG A 229 5.81 11.57 13.89
CA ARG A 229 7.12 12.00 14.36
C ARG A 229 8.18 11.66 13.32
N LYS A 230 8.84 12.68 12.75
CA LYS A 230 10.06 12.47 11.97
C LYS A 230 11.14 11.95 12.92
N THR A 231 11.64 10.77 12.62
CA THR A 231 12.47 10.03 13.57
C THR A 231 13.94 10.07 13.18
N VAL A 232 14.25 9.63 11.96
CA VAL A 232 15.62 9.63 11.44
C VAL A 232 15.66 9.73 9.93
N THR A 233 16.77 10.28 9.43
CA THR A 233 17.09 10.43 8.02
C THR A 233 18.28 9.55 7.71
N LEU A 234 18.10 8.53 6.87
CA LEU A 234 19.17 7.64 6.45
C LEU A 234 19.84 8.19 5.20
N GLN A 235 21.09 8.59 5.36
CA GLN A 235 21.92 9.11 4.28
C GLN A 235 22.66 7.98 3.59
N GLY A 236 22.93 8.15 2.30
CA GLY A 236 23.87 7.31 1.59
C GLY A 236 23.66 7.28 0.09
N HIS A 237 22.41 7.32 -0.37
CA HIS A 237 22.13 7.44 -1.79
C HIS A 237 22.70 8.75 -2.34
N THR A 238 23.02 8.77 -3.63
CA THR A 238 23.53 9.97 -4.30
C THR A 238 22.44 10.70 -5.09
N ASP A 239 21.35 10.01 -5.40
CA ASP A 239 20.21 10.54 -6.17
C ASP A 239 18.86 10.15 -5.53
N TRP A 240 17.76 10.45 -6.22
CA TRP A 240 16.38 10.21 -5.80
C TRP A 240 16.12 8.74 -5.46
N ILE A 241 15.33 8.51 -4.42
CA ILE A 241 14.97 7.16 -3.98
C ILE A 241 13.61 6.79 -4.58
N CYS A 242 13.66 6.25 -5.79
CA CYS A 242 12.49 5.98 -6.62
C CYS A 242 11.65 4.79 -6.15
N SER A 243 12.23 3.88 -5.36
CA SER A 243 11.51 2.73 -4.83
C SER A 243 11.95 2.34 -3.42
N ILE A 244 10.98 1.91 -2.61
CA ILE A 244 11.16 1.36 -1.27
C ILE A 244 10.22 0.18 -1.11
N ASP A 245 10.77 -0.90 -0.59
CA ASP A 245 9.99 -2.04 -0.16
C ASP A 245 10.49 -2.63 1.16
N ILE A 246 9.55 -3.13 1.93
CA ILE A 246 9.79 -3.75 3.23
C ILE A 246 9.49 -5.24 3.07
N ARG A 247 10.40 -6.08 3.56
CA ARG A 247 10.23 -7.52 3.50
C ARG A 247 9.05 -7.94 4.37
N ASP A 248 8.13 -8.70 3.77
CA ASP A 248 6.97 -9.25 4.49
C ASP A 248 7.44 -10.23 5.58
N GLU A 249 6.87 -10.13 6.77
CA GLU A 249 7.31 -10.89 7.95
C GLU A 249 6.65 -12.25 8.12
N PHE A 250 6.10 -12.84 7.06
CA PHE A 250 5.42 -14.14 7.17
C PHE A 250 6.28 -15.26 7.80
N PHE A 251 7.62 -15.09 7.80
CA PHE A 251 8.58 -16.10 8.28
C PHE A 251 9.75 -15.53 9.11
N THR A 252 9.72 -14.26 9.53
CA THR A 252 10.83 -13.64 10.30
C THR A 252 10.43 -13.34 11.73
N TYR A 253 11.43 -13.24 12.61
CA TYR A 253 11.25 -12.75 13.96
C TYR A 253 10.75 -11.29 13.90
N GLU A 254 9.69 -10.94 14.63
CA GLU A 254 9.05 -9.60 14.68
C GLU A 254 10.01 -8.43 15.01
N ASN A 255 11.26 -8.73 15.36
CA ASN A 255 12.27 -7.76 15.76
C ASN A 255 13.30 -7.45 14.66
N ASP A 256 13.16 -8.01 13.45
CA ASP A 256 14.16 -7.89 12.38
C ASP A 256 13.53 -7.48 11.05
N ILE A 257 13.43 -6.17 10.83
CA ILE A 257 12.77 -5.60 9.66
C ILE A 257 13.82 -5.30 8.58
N TRP A 258 13.62 -5.86 7.39
CA TRP A 258 14.50 -5.67 6.23
C TRP A 258 13.86 -4.72 5.24
N VAL A 259 14.62 -3.72 4.80
CA VAL A 259 14.14 -2.67 3.92
C VAL A 259 15.10 -2.53 2.75
N ALA A 260 14.54 -2.54 1.54
CA ALA A 260 15.30 -2.23 0.33
C ALA A 260 14.93 -0.83 -0.15
N SER A 261 15.92 -0.01 -0.47
CA SER A 261 15.71 1.27 -1.15
C SER A 261 16.49 1.30 -2.47
N GLY A 262 15.79 1.62 -3.55
CA GLY A 262 16.36 1.78 -4.89
C GLY A 262 16.55 3.24 -5.22
N GLY A 263 17.80 3.65 -5.44
CA GLY A 263 18.18 4.94 -6.00
C GLY A 263 18.53 4.83 -7.49
N GLN A 264 19.03 5.90 -8.11
CA GLN A 264 19.56 5.80 -9.48
C GLN A 264 20.79 4.88 -9.55
N GLU A 265 21.63 4.94 -8.53
CA GLU A 265 22.98 4.35 -8.57
C GLU A 265 23.04 2.94 -7.98
N SER A 266 22.18 2.63 -7.00
CA SER A 266 22.31 1.42 -6.20
C SER A 266 21.01 1.01 -5.52
N ILE A 267 20.90 -0.28 -5.22
CA ILE A 267 19.94 -0.78 -4.24
C ILE A 267 20.67 -0.90 -2.90
N ARG A 268 20.08 -0.37 -1.83
CA ARG A 268 20.61 -0.46 -0.47
C ARG A 268 19.70 -1.31 0.39
N ILE A 269 20.32 -2.19 1.15
CA ILE A 269 19.63 -3.09 2.07
C ILE A 269 19.89 -2.62 3.49
N TRP A 270 18.83 -2.19 4.15
CA TRP A 270 18.82 -1.72 5.53
C TRP A 270 18.19 -2.77 6.42
N ARG A 271 18.75 -2.91 7.62
CA ARG A 271 18.21 -3.77 8.66
C ARG A 271 17.88 -2.94 9.87
N PHE A 272 16.65 -3.05 10.33
CA PHE A 272 16.08 -2.36 11.47
C PHE A 272 15.89 -3.41 12.57
N ASP A 273 16.83 -3.42 13.52
CA ASP A 273 16.78 -4.29 14.69
C ASP A 273 15.95 -3.63 15.79
N LEU A 274 14.84 -4.25 16.16
CA LEU A 274 13.98 -3.82 17.26
C LEU A 274 14.44 -4.46 18.58
N LEU A 275 14.94 -3.64 19.49
CA LEU A 275 15.40 -4.06 20.80
C LEU A 275 14.40 -3.62 21.86
N GLN A 276 14.10 -4.48 22.83
CA GLN A 276 13.20 -4.13 23.93
C GLN A 276 13.90 -3.24 24.95
N GLY A 277 13.25 -2.14 25.36
CA GLY A 277 13.80 -1.16 26.30
C GLY A 277 14.82 -0.19 25.71
N ASP A 278 15.53 0.53 26.59
CA ASP A 278 16.57 1.51 26.22
C ASP A 278 17.93 0.80 26.06
N VAL A 279 18.15 0.23 24.88
CA VAL A 279 19.38 -0.50 24.53
C VAL A 279 20.18 0.33 23.55
N ARG A 280 20.93 1.33 24.03
CA ARG A 280 21.74 2.18 23.14
C ARG A 280 23.05 1.50 22.79
N ARG A 281 23.41 1.53 21.51
CA ARG A 281 24.78 1.28 21.09
C ARG A 281 25.57 2.60 21.11
N THR A 282 26.86 2.48 21.39
CA THR A 282 27.79 3.60 21.27
C THR A 282 28.17 3.80 19.81
N ASN A 283 28.46 5.04 19.41
CA ASN A 283 28.81 5.42 18.02
C ASN A 283 30.08 4.76 17.45
N ASN A 284 30.72 3.84 18.20
CA ASN A 284 31.88 3.08 17.73
C ASN A 284 31.49 1.84 16.90
N ASP A 285 30.20 1.49 16.83
CA ASP A 285 29.71 0.45 15.93
C ASP A 285 29.68 0.99 14.48
N ALA A 286 30.72 0.66 13.69
CA ALA A 286 30.87 1.13 12.31
C ALA A 286 29.69 0.75 11.39
N GLN A 287 28.90 -0.26 11.76
CA GLN A 287 27.74 -0.71 10.99
C GLN A 287 26.46 0.07 11.31
N LEU A 288 26.37 0.70 12.49
CA LEU A 288 25.21 1.47 12.91
C LEU A 288 25.15 2.79 12.12
N LYS A 289 24.05 3.00 11.40
CA LYS A 289 23.79 4.23 10.64
C LYS A 289 22.88 5.19 11.37
N ALA A 290 21.95 4.65 12.16
CA ALA A 290 20.98 5.42 12.89
C ALA A 290 20.42 4.62 14.06
N GLN A 291 19.94 5.31 15.09
CA GLN A 291 19.13 4.70 16.14
C GLN A 291 18.09 5.69 16.65
N PHE A 292 16.97 5.18 17.13
CA PHE A 292 15.93 5.98 17.77
C PHE A 292 15.11 5.15 18.76
N MET A 293 14.35 5.83 19.61
CA MET A 293 13.51 5.20 20.63
C MET A 293 12.03 5.36 20.31
N LEU A 294 11.28 4.32 20.64
CA LEU A 294 9.82 4.28 20.65
C LEU A 294 9.34 4.38 22.09
N PHE A 295 8.25 5.10 22.29
CA PHE A 295 7.73 5.43 23.61
C PHE A 295 6.30 4.94 23.77
N ASN A 296 5.94 4.62 25.01
CA ASN A 296 4.55 4.52 25.42
C ASN A 296 4.01 5.95 25.63
N GLU A 297 2.85 6.26 25.04
CA GLU A 297 2.29 7.61 25.12
C GLU A 297 1.79 7.97 26.53
N GLU A 298 1.32 6.99 27.30
CA GLU A 298 0.79 7.18 28.65
C GLU A 298 1.92 7.26 29.69
N THR A 299 2.83 6.27 29.71
CA THR A 299 3.89 6.20 30.73
C THR A 299 5.13 7.01 30.37
N LYS A 300 5.27 7.43 29.10
CA LYS A 300 6.48 8.05 28.52
C LYS A 300 7.74 7.20 28.67
N GLU A 301 7.59 5.92 29.01
CA GLU A 301 8.70 4.98 29.08
C GLU A 301 9.10 4.50 27.68
N VAL A 302 10.39 4.18 27.53
CA VAL A 302 10.92 3.60 26.29
C VAL A 302 10.42 2.17 26.17
N THR A 303 9.61 1.89 25.14
CA THR A 303 9.16 0.51 24.87
C THR A 303 10.23 -0.25 24.11
N ASN A 304 10.80 0.39 23.09
CA ASN A 304 11.77 -0.23 22.21
C ASN A 304 12.79 0.78 21.70
N THR A 305 13.98 0.29 21.39
CA THR A 305 15.01 1.02 20.65
C THR A 305 15.19 0.36 19.29
N VAL A 306 15.16 1.15 18.22
CA VAL A 306 15.38 0.68 16.85
C VAL A 306 16.81 1.04 16.44
N HIS A 307 17.57 0.03 16.04
CA HIS A 307 18.90 0.21 15.45
C HIS A 307 18.84 -0.05 13.96
N ILE A 308 19.38 0.88 13.18
CA ILE A 308 19.40 0.79 11.73
C ILE A 308 20.84 0.61 11.27
N THR A 309 21.07 -0.46 10.53
CA THR A 309 22.36 -0.80 9.93
C THR A 309 22.24 -0.92 8.43
N LEU A 310 23.30 -0.58 7.71
CA LEU A 310 23.39 -0.82 6.26
C LEU A 310 24.07 -2.16 6.05
N GLN A 311 23.32 -3.15 5.56
CA GLN A 311 23.78 -4.53 5.40
C GLN A 311 24.40 -4.79 4.03
N GLY A 312 23.95 -4.08 3.00
CA GLY A 312 24.43 -4.31 1.64
C GLY A 312 24.15 -3.15 0.69
N ILE A 313 25.00 -3.06 -0.33
CA ILE A 313 24.85 -2.15 -1.46
C ILE A 313 25.01 -2.99 -2.73
N LEU A 314 24.00 -2.98 -3.60
CA LEU A 314 24.00 -3.69 -4.87
C LEU A 314 24.15 -2.65 -6.00
N ASN A 315 25.30 -2.69 -6.67
CA ASN A 315 25.71 -1.72 -7.71
C ASN A 315 25.66 -2.32 -9.13
N ALA A 316 24.74 -3.26 -9.40
CA ALA A 316 24.74 -4.04 -10.65
C ALA A 316 23.88 -3.45 -11.78
N HIS A 317 23.36 -2.23 -11.62
CA HIS A 317 22.44 -1.60 -12.57
C HIS A 317 23.12 -0.44 -13.30
N GLU A 318 22.86 -0.33 -14.61
CA GLU A 318 23.43 0.73 -15.47
C GLU A 318 22.50 1.96 -15.58
N ASP A 319 21.30 1.90 -15.02
CA ASP A 319 20.26 2.94 -15.12
C ASP A 319 19.33 2.96 -13.89
N TRP A 320 18.35 3.87 -13.89
CA TRP A 320 17.44 4.15 -12.79
C TRP A 320 16.68 2.92 -12.30
N ILE A 321 16.74 2.68 -10.98
CA ILE A 321 15.98 1.61 -10.34
C ILE A 321 14.55 2.12 -10.05
N TYR A 322 13.60 1.70 -10.88
CA TYR A 322 12.19 2.14 -10.75
C TYR A 322 11.37 1.31 -9.76
N SER A 323 11.74 0.05 -9.52
CA SER A 323 11.08 -0.81 -8.53
C SER A 323 12.06 -1.76 -7.86
N VAL A 324 11.84 -1.98 -6.57
CA VAL A 324 12.43 -3.04 -5.77
C VAL A 324 11.26 -3.70 -5.05
N GLU A 325 11.19 -5.03 -5.05
CA GLU A 325 10.15 -5.78 -4.35
C GLU A 325 10.76 -7.04 -3.73
N TRP A 326 10.51 -7.24 -2.45
CA TRP A 326 10.88 -8.46 -1.76
C TRP A 326 9.95 -9.60 -2.17
N HIS A 327 10.52 -10.80 -2.28
CA HIS A 327 9.71 -11.99 -2.38
C HIS A 327 9.08 -12.30 -1.01
N SER A 328 7.83 -12.78 -0.97
CA SER A 328 7.14 -13.06 0.31
C SER A 328 7.75 -14.22 1.10
N THR A 329 8.57 -15.06 0.47
CA THR A 329 9.11 -16.29 1.06
C THR A 329 10.61 -16.50 0.89
N LYS A 330 11.33 -15.56 0.25
CA LYS A 330 12.76 -15.71 -0.05
C LYS A 330 13.59 -14.56 0.48
#